data_AF-A0A7S4VIZ2-F1
#
_entry.id   AF-A0A7S4VIZ2-F1
#
_cell.length_a   1.000
_cell.length_b   1.000
_cell.length_c   1.000
_cell.angle_alpha   90.00
_cell.angle_beta   90.00
_cell.angle_gamma   90.00
#
_symmetry.space_group_name_H-M   'P 1'
#
loop_
_entity.id
_entity.type
_entity.pdbx_description
1 polymer ?
#
loop_
_entity_poly.entity_id
_entity_poly.type
_entity_poly.pdbx_seq_one_letter_code
_entity_poly.pdbx_strand_id
1 'polypeptide(L)'
;AIREATSLHRGLSTTAQPFRCADYAGFCDGVALLRAFCPFTCGCDDARSGLALSLPNQGCPKKCLTAKNLQLADEACSDMDVSGTANWTRYWHSYQRAMTSSTLMPRGQGEEVRGFADQMITGGCAAMSPDPVLSTDSCRVQDGPLHFIGIGSVRGFCPAR
;
A
#
# COMPACT_ATOMS: atom_id res chain seq x y z
N ALA A 1 18.06 -22.79 58.43
CA ALA A 1 16.79 -22.22 57.95
C ALA A 1 16.95 -21.82 56.49
N ILE A 2 16.49 -22.67 55.58
CA ILE A 2 16.58 -22.45 54.12
C ILE A 2 15.25 -21.82 53.71
N ARG A 3 15.30 -20.61 53.14
CA ARG A 3 14.11 -19.91 52.63
C ARG A 3 13.76 -20.49 51.27
N GLU A 4 12.59 -21.12 51.17
CA GLU A 4 11.96 -21.50 49.92
C GLU A 4 11.61 -20.26 49.11
N ALA A 5 12.16 -20.13 47.90
CA ALA A 5 11.77 -19.12 46.93
C ALA A 5 10.57 -19.66 46.13
N THR A 6 9.37 -19.18 46.46
CA THR A 6 8.14 -19.49 45.76
C THR A 6 8.18 -18.87 44.36
N SER A 7 8.39 -19.71 43.34
CA SER A 7 8.35 -19.32 41.93
C SER A 7 6.95 -18.81 41.56
N LEU A 8 6.87 -17.52 41.26
CA LEU A 8 5.64 -16.79 40.93
C LEU A 8 5.52 -16.64 39.41
N HIS A 9 5.49 -17.75 38.69
CA HIS A 9 5.10 -17.78 37.27
C HIS A 9 3.75 -18.47 37.12
N ARG A 10 2.71 -17.89 37.74
CA ARG A 10 1.32 -18.24 37.43
C ARG A 10 0.94 -17.60 36.10
N GLY A 11 0.77 -18.43 35.06
CA GLY A 11 -0.31 -18.22 34.09
C GLY A 11 -0.01 -17.45 32.82
N LEU A 12 1.13 -17.67 32.15
CA LEU A 12 1.14 -17.52 30.70
C LEU A 12 0.34 -18.69 30.12
N SER A 13 -0.93 -18.45 29.80
CA SER A 13 -1.77 -19.40 29.07
C SER A 13 -1.09 -19.74 27.75
N THR A 14 -0.55 -20.96 27.64
CA THR A 14 0.20 -21.44 26.48
C THR A 14 -0.67 -21.82 25.28
N THR A 15 -1.98 -21.56 25.31
CA THR A 15 -2.77 -21.54 24.06
C THR A 15 -2.58 -20.20 23.37
N ALA A 16 -1.33 -19.88 23.00
CA ALA A 16 -1.09 -18.86 22.00
C ALA A 16 -1.76 -19.35 20.72
N GLN A 17 -2.80 -18.65 20.28
CA GLN A 17 -3.41 -18.96 18.99
C GLN A 17 -2.34 -18.84 17.90
N PRO A 18 -2.28 -19.77 16.94
CA PRO A 18 -1.31 -19.69 15.86
C PRO A 18 -1.53 -18.41 15.08
N PHE A 19 -0.44 -17.75 14.67
CA PHE A 19 -0.52 -16.55 13.85
C PHE A 19 -1.23 -16.86 12.52
N ARG A 20 -2.24 -16.06 12.17
CA ARG A 20 -2.94 -16.13 10.88
C ARG A 20 -2.97 -14.75 10.26
N CYS A 21 -2.53 -14.64 9.01
CA CYS A 21 -2.50 -13.38 8.29
C CYS A 21 -3.85 -12.64 8.25
N ALA A 22 -4.95 -13.39 8.15
CA ALA A 22 -6.32 -12.84 8.09
C ALA A 22 -6.67 -11.99 9.32
N ASP A 23 -6.18 -12.37 10.51
CA ASP A 23 -6.48 -11.66 11.77
C ASP A 23 -5.83 -10.26 11.81
N TYR A 24 -4.87 -10.00 10.93
CA TYR A 24 -4.10 -8.76 10.88
C TYR A 24 -4.31 -7.96 9.59
N ALA A 25 -5.24 -8.36 8.70
CA ALA A 25 -5.43 -7.71 7.40
C ALA A 25 -5.62 -6.18 7.48
N GLY A 26 -6.29 -5.68 8.53
CA GLY A 26 -6.49 -4.25 8.76
C GLY A 26 -5.22 -3.44 9.08
N PHE A 27 -4.11 -4.10 9.40
CA PHE A 27 -2.83 -3.45 9.73
C PHE A 27 -1.83 -3.42 8.56
N CYS A 28 -2.21 -3.98 7.41
CA CYS A 28 -1.34 -4.12 6.24
C CYS A 28 -0.78 -2.79 5.72
N ASP A 29 -1.46 -1.66 5.92
CA ASP A 29 -0.99 -0.36 5.44
C ASP A 29 0.08 0.26 6.37
N GLY A 30 0.07 -0.06 7.66
CA GLY A 30 0.96 0.53 8.67
C GLY A 30 2.16 -0.34 9.05
N VAL A 31 2.14 -1.63 8.74
CA VAL A 31 3.14 -2.59 9.25
C VAL A 31 3.87 -3.27 8.09
N ALA A 32 5.06 -2.77 7.75
CA ALA A 32 5.90 -3.34 6.69
C ALA A 32 6.23 -4.83 6.94
N LEU A 33 6.46 -5.21 8.20
CA LEU A 33 6.73 -6.60 8.57
C LEU A 33 5.55 -7.53 8.23
N LEU A 34 4.32 -7.05 8.40
CA LEU A 34 3.13 -7.82 8.06
C LEU A 34 3.02 -8.03 6.55
N ARG A 35 3.35 -7.02 5.74
CA ARG A 35 3.44 -7.17 4.27
C ARG A 35 4.48 -8.21 3.85
N ALA A 36 5.58 -8.32 4.59
CA ALA A 36 6.63 -9.30 4.32
C ALA A 36 6.19 -10.73 4.64
N PHE A 37 5.50 -10.94 5.77
CA PHE A 37 5.03 -12.26 6.20
C PHE A 37 3.70 -12.68 5.54
N CYS A 38 2.84 -11.72 5.22
CA CYS A 38 1.49 -11.90 4.72
C CYS A 38 1.24 -11.14 3.41
N PRO A 39 2.08 -11.31 2.38
CA PRO A 39 2.03 -10.46 1.19
C PRO A 39 0.71 -10.56 0.45
N PHE A 40 0.14 -11.76 0.33
CA PHE A 40 -1.13 -12.01 -0.36
C PHE A 40 -2.31 -11.38 0.39
N THR A 41 -2.38 -11.56 1.71
CA THR A 41 -3.43 -10.95 2.53
C THR A 41 -3.36 -9.42 2.50
N CYS A 42 -2.15 -8.87 2.41
CA CYS A 42 -1.97 -7.43 2.29
C CYS A 42 -2.17 -6.89 0.88
N GLY A 43 -2.26 -7.76 -0.14
CA GLY A 43 -2.45 -7.39 -1.54
C GLY A 43 -1.18 -6.95 -2.27
N CYS A 44 0.00 -7.42 -1.85
CA CYS A 44 1.28 -7.10 -2.50
C CYS A 44 1.37 -7.62 -3.95
N ASP A 45 0.63 -8.67 -4.29
CA ASP A 45 0.62 -9.34 -5.59
C ASP A 45 -0.51 -8.88 -6.51
N ASP A 46 -1.41 -8.04 -6.02
CA ASP A 46 -2.57 -7.54 -6.77
C ASP A 46 -2.42 -6.03 -7.05
N ALA A 47 -2.43 -5.67 -8.33
CA ALA A 47 -2.31 -4.29 -8.78
C ALA A 47 -3.48 -3.40 -8.35
N ARG A 48 -4.63 -4.00 -8.00
CA ARG A 48 -5.88 -3.32 -7.66
C ARG A 48 -6.24 -3.42 -6.19
N SER A 49 -5.33 -3.90 -5.34
CA SER A 49 -5.57 -4.10 -3.90
C SER A 49 -5.74 -2.82 -3.09
N GLY A 50 -5.36 -1.67 -3.66
CA GLY A 50 -5.32 -0.39 -2.98
C GLY A 50 -4.10 -0.22 -2.05
N LEU A 51 -3.11 -1.11 -2.12
CA LEU A 51 -1.91 -1.01 -1.30
C LEU A 51 -0.90 -0.02 -1.90
N ALA A 52 -0.90 1.21 -1.39
CA ALA A 52 0.05 2.24 -1.85
C ALA A 52 1.51 1.90 -1.51
N LEU A 53 1.78 1.21 -0.41
CA LEU A 53 3.15 0.84 0.01
C LEU A 53 3.50 -0.59 -0.43
N SER A 54 3.55 -0.81 -1.75
CA SER A 54 3.71 -2.15 -2.35
C SER A 54 5.13 -2.50 -2.82
N LEU A 55 6.14 -1.71 -2.47
CA LEU A 55 7.53 -1.92 -2.91
C LEU A 55 8.36 -2.78 -1.93
N PRO A 56 9.49 -3.36 -2.38
CA PRO A 56 10.38 -4.17 -1.54
C PRO A 56 10.89 -3.49 -0.28
N ASN A 57 11.28 -2.23 -0.37
CA ASN A 57 11.69 -1.42 0.79
C ASN A 57 10.52 -1.08 1.74
N GLN A 58 9.27 -1.33 1.32
CA GLN A 58 8.07 -1.17 2.13
C GLN A 58 7.53 -2.49 2.69
N GLY A 59 8.23 -3.61 2.45
CA GLY A 59 7.90 -4.91 3.00
C GLY A 59 7.26 -5.88 2.02
N CYS A 60 6.88 -5.48 0.80
CA CYS A 60 6.35 -6.43 -0.18
C CYS A 60 7.47 -7.22 -0.88
N PRO A 61 7.44 -8.56 -0.91
CA PRO A 61 8.47 -9.35 -1.59
C PRO A 61 8.60 -9.03 -3.09
N LYS A 62 9.84 -9.06 -3.64
CA LYS A 62 10.09 -8.83 -5.08
C LYS A 62 9.28 -9.74 -6.01
N LYS A 63 9.00 -10.98 -5.58
CA LYS A 63 8.15 -11.92 -6.34
C LYS A 63 6.73 -11.39 -6.56
N CYS A 64 6.17 -10.66 -5.59
CA CYS A 64 4.83 -10.08 -5.69
C CYS A 64 4.83 -8.91 -6.67
N LEU A 65 5.88 -8.09 -6.67
CA LEU A 65 6.06 -7.03 -7.69
C LEU A 65 6.13 -7.61 -9.11
N THR A 66 6.83 -8.74 -9.28
CA THR A 66 6.90 -9.43 -10.58
C THR A 66 5.52 -9.93 -11.01
N ALA A 67 4.77 -10.58 -10.11
CA ALA A 67 3.42 -11.04 -10.38
C ALA A 67 2.47 -9.88 -10.74
N LYS A 68 2.55 -8.78 -10.00
CA LYS A 68 1.79 -7.55 -10.26
C LYS A 68 2.08 -6.97 -11.65
N ASN A 69 3.36 -6.93 -12.03
CA ASN A 69 3.76 -6.41 -13.34
C ASN A 69 3.31 -7.32 -14.49
N LEU A 70 3.27 -8.64 -14.27
CA LEU A 70 2.69 -9.58 -15.23
C LEU A 70 1.17 -9.37 -15.35
N GLN A 71 0.46 -9.22 -14.24
CA GLN A 71 -0.97 -8.89 -14.24
C GLN A 71 -1.25 -7.61 -15.04
N LEU A 72 -0.47 -6.55 -14.80
CA LEU A 72 -0.61 -5.28 -15.51
C LEU A 72 -0.27 -5.37 -17.01
N ALA A 73 0.62 -6.28 -17.41
CA ALA A 73 0.98 -6.47 -18.81
C ALA A 73 -0.14 -7.13 -19.64
N ASP A 74 -0.97 -7.95 -18.99
CA ASP A 74 -2.08 -8.67 -19.64
C ASP A 74 -3.39 -7.86 -19.65
N GLU A 75 -3.47 -6.75 -18.89
CA GLU A 75 -4.68 -5.94 -18.77
C GLU A 75 -4.85 -4.95 -19.94
N ALA A 76 -6.12 -4.71 -20.31
CA ALA A 76 -6.46 -3.72 -21.33
C ALA A 76 -6.08 -2.30 -20.88
N CYS A 77 -5.57 -1.52 -21.83
CA CYS A 77 -5.26 -0.10 -21.65
C CYS A 77 -6.56 0.74 -21.60
N SER A 78 -7.30 0.64 -20.51
CA SER A 78 -8.51 1.42 -20.28
C SER A 78 -8.66 1.78 -18.81
N ASP A 79 -8.88 3.05 -18.52
CA ASP A 79 -9.17 3.54 -17.17
C ASP A 79 -10.42 2.83 -16.60
N MET A 80 -10.33 2.45 -15.33
CA MET A 80 -11.47 1.94 -14.58
C MET A 80 -12.31 3.10 -14.03
N ASP A 81 -13.62 2.87 -13.87
CA ASP A 81 -14.45 3.73 -13.03
C ASP A 81 -14.18 3.41 -11.56
N VAL A 82 -13.30 4.21 -10.93
CA VAL A 82 -12.78 3.96 -9.58
C VAL A 82 -13.33 4.90 -8.52
N SER A 83 -14.10 5.91 -8.93
CA SER A 83 -14.70 6.86 -8.00
C SER A 83 -15.59 6.12 -7.00
N GLY A 84 -15.36 6.35 -5.70
CA GLY A 84 -16.09 5.68 -4.63
C GLY A 84 -15.76 4.20 -4.39
N THR A 85 -14.81 3.60 -5.12
CA THR A 85 -14.41 2.20 -4.86
C THR A 85 -13.53 2.09 -3.62
N ALA A 86 -13.71 1.02 -2.84
CA ALA A 86 -13.01 0.85 -1.55
C ALA A 86 -11.48 0.80 -1.71
N ASN A 87 -10.98 0.11 -2.75
CA ASN A 87 -9.54 -0.04 -2.97
C ASN A 87 -8.89 1.26 -3.44
N TRP A 88 -9.58 2.07 -4.25
CA TRP A 88 -9.10 3.38 -4.66
C TRP A 88 -9.00 4.34 -3.48
N THR A 89 -10.06 4.39 -2.65
CA THR A 89 -10.08 5.17 -1.42
C THR A 89 -8.98 4.72 -0.45
N ARG A 90 -8.78 3.40 -0.29
CA ARG A 90 -7.71 2.83 0.52
C ARG A 90 -6.33 3.29 0.04
N TYR A 91 -6.08 3.27 -1.28
CA TYR A 91 -4.80 3.70 -1.86
C TYR A 91 -4.47 5.14 -1.47
N TRP A 92 -5.40 6.07 -1.68
CA TRP A 92 -5.16 7.49 -1.43
C TRP A 92 -5.06 7.83 0.06
N HIS A 93 -5.81 7.16 0.93
CA HIS A 93 -5.59 7.29 2.37
C HIS A 93 -4.23 6.75 2.81
N SER A 94 -3.76 5.65 2.21
CA SER A 94 -2.43 5.13 2.49
C SER A 94 -1.33 6.06 1.97
N TYR A 95 -1.52 6.66 0.78
CA TYR A 95 -0.64 7.69 0.23
C TYR A 95 -0.54 8.89 1.17
N GLN A 96 -1.69 9.43 1.59
CA GLN A 96 -1.74 10.55 2.51
C GLN A 96 -0.95 10.26 3.79
N ARG A 97 -1.20 9.11 4.45
CA ARG A 97 -0.47 8.72 5.67
C ARG A 97 1.03 8.63 5.45
N ALA A 98 1.47 8.00 4.35
CA ALA A 98 2.89 7.86 4.02
C ALA A 98 3.54 9.23 3.79
N MET A 99 2.89 10.11 3.04
CA MET A 99 3.42 11.44 2.74
C MET A 99 3.43 12.35 3.97
N THR A 100 2.37 12.34 4.79
CA THR A 100 2.32 13.17 6.01
C THR A 100 3.24 12.68 7.12
N SER A 101 3.61 11.39 7.13
CA SER A 101 4.56 10.83 8.11
C SER A 101 6.01 10.89 7.63
N SER A 102 6.25 11.19 6.36
CA SER A 102 7.59 11.28 5.79
C SER A 102 8.32 12.50 6.36
N THR A 103 9.51 12.26 6.93
CA THR A 103 10.42 13.33 7.39
C THR A 103 10.98 14.16 6.24
N LEU A 104 10.84 13.69 5.00
CA LEU A 104 11.31 14.39 3.80
C LEU A 104 10.34 15.49 3.33
N MET A 105 9.09 15.49 3.84
CA MET A 105 8.11 16.53 3.49
C MET A 105 8.31 17.77 4.38
N PRO A 106 8.40 18.98 3.81
CA PRO A 106 8.42 20.22 4.58
C PRO A 106 7.22 20.32 5.52
N ARG A 107 7.45 20.81 6.74
CA ARG A 107 6.37 21.11 7.69
C ARG A 107 5.40 22.09 7.03
N GLY A 108 4.11 21.74 7.01
CA GLY A 108 3.04 22.57 6.43
C GLY A 108 2.38 21.99 5.18
N GLN A 109 3.01 21.05 4.47
CA GLN A 109 2.43 20.47 3.25
C GLN A 109 1.35 19.40 3.50
N GLY A 110 1.03 19.11 4.76
CA GLY A 110 0.04 18.07 5.10
C GLY A 110 -1.39 18.42 4.67
N GLU A 111 -1.71 19.69 4.46
CA GLU A 111 -3.00 20.11 3.90
C GLU A 111 -3.05 19.93 2.38
N GLU A 112 -1.99 20.29 1.66
CA GLU A 112 -1.87 20.08 0.21
C GLU A 112 -1.96 18.60 -0.14
N VAL A 113 -1.24 17.73 0.58
CA VAL A 113 -1.28 16.28 0.40
C VAL A 113 -2.70 15.73 0.62
N ARG A 114 -3.42 16.26 1.62
CA ARG A 114 -4.81 15.88 1.89
C ARG A 114 -5.74 16.30 0.76
N GLY A 115 -5.69 17.58 0.36
CA GLY A 115 -6.51 18.10 -0.73
C GLY A 115 -6.27 17.35 -2.04
N PHE A 116 -5.01 17.00 -2.33
CA PHE A 116 -4.67 16.18 -3.49
C PHE A 116 -5.26 14.77 -3.40
N ALA A 117 -5.13 14.09 -2.27
CA ALA A 117 -5.72 12.77 -2.08
C ALA A 117 -7.26 12.81 -2.20
N ASP A 118 -7.93 13.80 -1.61
CA ASP A 118 -9.39 13.97 -1.67
C ASP A 118 -9.88 14.24 -3.10
N GLN A 119 -9.11 15.03 -3.86
CA GLN A 119 -9.37 15.26 -5.29
C GLN A 119 -9.29 13.95 -6.08
N MET A 120 -8.28 13.14 -5.83
CA MET A 120 -8.11 11.85 -6.52
C MET A 120 -9.20 10.85 -6.14
N ILE A 121 -9.57 10.76 -4.86
CA ILE A 121 -10.67 9.90 -4.38
C ILE A 121 -11.98 10.25 -5.08
N THR A 122 -12.29 11.54 -5.18
CA THR A 122 -13.57 12.02 -5.73
C THR A 122 -13.59 11.95 -7.25
N GLY A 123 -12.54 12.41 -7.93
CA GLY A 123 -12.51 12.50 -9.39
C GLY A 123 -12.02 11.24 -10.11
N GLY A 124 -11.55 10.23 -9.38
CA GLY A 124 -11.09 8.96 -9.95
C GLY A 124 -9.95 9.16 -10.96
N CYS A 125 -9.94 8.35 -12.02
CA CYS A 125 -8.93 8.47 -13.08
C CYS A 125 -8.98 9.81 -13.83
N ALA A 126 -10.13 10.51 -13.87
CA ALA A 126 -10.22 11.82 -14.51
C ALA A 126 -9.52 12.94 -13.73
N ALA A 127 -9.35 12.78 -12.41
CA ALA A 127 -8.59 13.72 -11.59
C ALA A 127 -7.07 13.60 -11.81
N MET A 128 -6.61 12.50 -12.42
CA MET A 128 -5.25 12.37 -12.91
C MET A 128 -5.14 13.18 -14.20
N SER A 129 -5.01 14.51 -14.04
CA SER A 129 -4.60 15.40 -15.12
C SER A 129 -3.35 14.83 -15.81
N PRO A 130 -3.11 15.09 -17.10
CA PRO A 130 -1.83 14.78 -17.74
C PRO A 130 -0.72 15.66 -17.14
N ASP A 131 -0.36 15.39 -15.89
CA ASP A 131 0.83 15.93 -15.27
C ASP A 131 2.00 15.28 -15.98
N PRO A 132 2.92 16.00 -16.64
CA PRO A 132 4.00 15.41 -17.42
C PRO A 132 4.91 14.44 -16.64
N VAL A 133 4.84 14.43 -15.30
CA VAL A 133 5.55 13.46 -14.43
C VAL A 133 4.77 12.15 -14.25
N LEU A 134 3.43 12.20 -14.32
CA LEU A 134 2.52 11.04 -14.25
C LEU A 134 2.05 10.57 -15.63
N SER A 135 2.08 11.47 -16.63
CA SER A 135 1.56 11.36 -18.00
C SER A 135 2.60 10.84 -19.00
N THR A 136 3.41 9.89 -18.58
CA THR A 136 4.00 8.98 -19.56
C THR A 136 2.91 7.99 -19.94
N ASP A 137 2.60 7.81 -21.24
CA ASP A 137 1.71 6.77 -21.77
C ASP A 137 1.91 5.46 -20.99
N SER A 138 1.13 5.29 -19.91
CA SER A 138 1.48 4.32 -18.89
C SER A 138 1.10 2.92 -19.36
N CYS A 139 0.34 2.82 -20.46
CA CYS A 139 0.15 1.61 -21.24
C CYS A 139 1.40 1.11 -22.00
N ARG A 140 2.41 1.95 -22.24
CA ARG A 140 3.62 1.56 -23.02
C ARG A 140 4.90 1.52 -22.22
N VAL A 141 5.03 2.28 -21.14
CA VAL A 141 6.30 2.41 -20.41
C VAL A 141 6.33 1.51 -19.17
N GLN A 142 7.42 0.78 -18.97
CA GLN A 142 7.74 0.11 -17.70
C GLN A 142 8.27 1.17 -16.72
N ASP A 143 7.56 1.38 -15.62
CA ASP A 143 7.94 2.12 -14.41
C ASP A 143 8.30 3.61 -14.55
N GLY A 144 7.38 4.48 -14.13
CA GLY A 144 7.61 5.92 -13.94
C GLY A 144 8.35 6.27 -12.63
N PRO A 145 8.72 7.56 -12.45
CA PRO A 145 9.63 8.02 -11.39
C PRO A 145 9.11 7.89 -9.94
N LEU A 146 7.81 7.61 -9.73
CA LEU A 146 7.22 7.45 -8.40
C LEU A 146 7.77 6.25 -7.60
N HIS A 147 8.47 5.32 -8.26
CA HIS A 147 9.21 4.25 -7.59
C HIS A 147 10.22 4.77 -6.57
N PHE A 148 10.73 6.00 -6.74
CA PHE A 148 11.75 6.58 -5.87
C PHE A 148 11.28 6.79 -4.43
N ILE A 149 9.99 7.05 -4.21
CA ILE A 149 9.42 7.34 -2.88
C ILE A 149 8.77 6.14 -2.20
N GLY A 150 8.90 4.93 -2.77
CA GLY A 150 8.32 3.73 -2.16
C GLY A 150 6.80 3.58 -2.36
N ILE A 151 6.18 4.47 -3.14
CA ILE A 151 4.75 4.43 -3.46
C ILE A 151 4.55 3.59 -4.72
N GLY A 152 3.62 2.64 -4.66
CA GLY A 152 3.22 1.80 -5.76
C GLY A 152 2.45 2.57 -6.82
N SER A 153 2.51 2.10 -8.06
CA SER A 153 1.79 2.72 -9.17
C SER A 153 0.27 2.56 -9.06
N VAL A 154 -0.47 3.57 -9.55
CA VAL A 154 -1.93 3.54 -9.76
C VAL A 154 -2.36 2.86 -11.06
N ARG A 155 -1.42 2.32 -11.84
CA ARG A 155 -1.70 1.68 -13.15
C ARG A 155 -2.71 0.54 -13.09
N GLY A 156 -2.88 -0.12 -11.94
CA GLY A 156 -3.94 -1.12 -11.78
C GLY A 156 -5.35 -0.54 -11.89
N PHE A 157 -5.50 0.76 -11.67
CA PHE A 157 -6.75 1.50 -11.71
C PHE A 157 -6.90 2.35 -12.99
N CYS A 158 -5.87 3.13 -13.31
CA CYS A 158 -5.90 4.14 -14.36
C CYS A 158 -4.73 3.96 -15.34
N PRO A 159 -4.69 2.86 -16.13
CA PRO A 159 -3.57 2.60 -17.02
C PRO A 159 -3.50 3.55 -18.22
N ALA A 160 -4.55 4.30 -18.56
CA ALA A 160 -4.57 5.18 -19.74
C ALA A 160 -4.18 6.64 -19.42
N ARG A 161 -3.67 6.91 -18.21
CA ARG A 161 -3.28 8.24 -17.73
C ARG A 161 -1.79 8.36 -17.44
#